data_AF-A0A0T6BAR9-F1
#
_entry.id   AF-A0A0T6BAR9-F1
#
_cell.length_a   1.000
_cell.length_b   1.000
_cell.length_c   1.000
_cell.angle_alpha   90.00
_cell.angle_beta   90.00
_cell.angle_gamma   90.00
#
_symmetry.space_group_name_H-M   'P 1'
#
loop_
_entity.id
_entity.type
_entity.pdbx_description
1 polymer ?
#
loop_
_entity_poly.entity_id
_entity_poly.type
_entity_poly.pdbx_seq_one_letter_code
_entity_poly.pdbx_strand_id
1 'polypeptide(L)'
;VKWDEHGKVPYTYKGNQWVGYEDPKSVQIKMDFIKSKGYGGAMTWAIDMDDFHGLCGPSNVLMQILYMNMKDYIVPEPSLSTTPRPEWARPPSTPADGTVPKPTKPPGAWVPDASTSTTSRRPTEFVPSSTTTTQKPVVHDEVLGVAPPSSESGVDCNGKDFIAHQ
;
A
#
# COMPACT_ATOMS: atom_id res chain seq x y z
N VAL A 1 -11.87 -8.14 23.38
CA VAL A 1 -11.15 -8.53 22.14
C VAL A 1 -11.12 -10.04 22.01
N LYS A 2 -11.29 -10.56 20.80
CA LYS A 2 -11.17 -11.98 20.38
C LYS A 2 -10.25 -12.04 19.16
N TRP A 3 -9.82 -13.24 18.80
CA TRP A 3 -8.85 -13.48 17.72
C TRP A 3 -9.38 -14.51 16.72
N ASP A 4 -9.22 -14.24 15.43
CA ASP A 4 -9.47 -15.19 14.36
C ASP A 4 -8.20 -15.99 14.07
N GLU A 5 -8.22 -17.28 14.39
CA GLU A 5 -7.09 -18.18 14.18
C GLU A 5 -6.78 -18.46 12.71
N HIS A 6 -7.72 -18.27 11.79
CA HIS A 6 -7.48 -18.49 10.36
C HIS A 6 -7.08 -17.20 9.67
N GLY A 7 -7.85 -16.12 9.88
CA GLY A 7 -7.56 -14.80 9.31
C GLY A 7 -6.36 -14.10 9.94
N LYS A 8 -5.94 -14.53 11.14
CA LYS A 8 -4.86 -13.91 11.93
C LYS A 8 -5.10 -12.43 12.18
N VAL A 9 -6.33 -12.10 12.60
CA VAL A 9 -6.79 -10.74 12.88
C VAL A 9 -7.61 -10.67 14.17
N PRO A 10 -7.58 -9.54 14.90
CA PRO A 10 -8.45 -9.32 16.03
C PRO A 10 -9.86 -8.90 15.59
N TYR A 11 -10.82 -9.18 16.46
CA TYR A 11 -12.16 -8.59 16.38
C TYR A 11 -12.72 -8.41 17.79
N THR A 12 -13.72 -7.54 17.93
CA THR A 12 -14.39 -7.31 19.21
C THR A 12 -15.86 -7.00 18.98
N TYR A 13 -16.67 -7.17 20.03
CA TYR A 13 -18.10 -6.93 19.96
C TYR A 13 -18.64 -6.51 21.32
N LYS A 14 -19.72 -5.71 21.31
CA LYS A 14 -20.45 -5.28 22.51
C LYS A 14 -21.92 -5.07 22.13
N GLY A 15 -22.82 -5.81 22.77
CA GLY A 15 -24.24 -5.78 22.41
C GLY A 15 -24.47 -6.23 20.97
N ASN A 16 -25.08 -5.39 20.14
CA ASN A 16 -25.33 -5.63 18.72
C ASN A 16 -24.24 -5.07 17.79
N GLN A 17 -23.16 -4.50 18.34
CA GLN A 17 -22.08 -3.91 17.57
C GLN A 17 -20.89 -4.89 17.47
N TRP A 18 -20.29 -4.98 16.28
CA TRP A 18 -19.13 -5.82 15.98
C TRP A 18 -18.13 -5.05 15.12
N VAL A 19 -16.83 -5.20 15.40
CA VAL A 19 -15.75 -4.58 14.64
C VAL A 19 -14.59 -5.55 14.48
N GLY A 20 -14.11 -5.71 13.25
CA GLY A 20 -12.82 -6.33 12.90
C GLY A 20 -11.83 -5.24 12.50
N TYR A 21 -10.57 -5.40 12.91
CA TYR A 21 -9.55 -4.36 12.76
C TYR A 21 -8.15 -4.99 12.69
N GLU A 22 -7.12 -4.14 12.55
CA GLU A 22 -5.71 -4.54 12.68
C GLU A 22 -5.15 -4.02 14.00
N ASP A 23 -4.30 -4.83 14.62
CA ASP A 23 -3.55 -4.52 15.83
C ASP A 23 -2.05 -4.82 15.62
N PRO A 24 -1.17 -4.45 16.57
CA PRO A 24 0.25 -4.74 16.44
C PRO A 24 0.59 -6.20 16.08
N LYS A 25 -0.16 -7.16 16.64
CA LYS A 25 0.07 -8.59 16.40
C LYS A 25 -0.26 -9.01 14.96
N SER A 26 -1.44 -8.64 14.47
CA SER A 26 -1.88 -8.96 13.11
C SER A 26 -1.06 -8.25 12.04
N VAL A 27 -0.65 -6.99 12.27
CA VAL A 27 0.25 -6.27 11.37
C VAL A 27 1.63 -6.93 11.33
N GLN A 28 2.20 -7.33 12.47
CA GLN A 28 3.48 -8.05 12.49
C GLN A 28 3.42 -9.36 11.68
N ILE A 29 2.34 -10.14 11.84
CA ILE A 29 2.14 -11.38 11.05
C ILE A 29 2.12 -11.07 9.54
N LYS A 30 1.47 -9.98 9.11
CA LYS A 30 1.45 -9.56 7.70
C LYS A 30 2.83 -9.10 7.22
N MET A 31 3.62 -8.43 8.06
CA MET A 31 5.00 -8.06 7.71
C MET A 31 5.88 -9.29 7.51
N ASP A 32 5.74 -10.30 8.37
CA ASP A 32 6.46 -11.57 8.22
C ASP A 32 6.02 -12.30 6.93
N PHE A 33 4.73 -12.25 6.60
CA PHE A 33 4.22 -12.78 5.35
C PHE A 33 4.83 -12.07 4.12
N ILE A 34 4.87 -10.73 4.10
CA ILE A 34 5.48 -9.93 3.02
C ILE A 34 6.94 -10.35 2.80
N LYS A 35 7.73 -10.42 3.87
CA LYS A 35 9.13 -10.83 3.81
C LYS A 35 9.27 -12.26 3.26
N SER A 36 8.43 -13.19 3.74
CA SER A 36 8.45 -14.60 3.32
C SER A 36 8.09 -14.82 1.85
N LYS A 37 7.26 -13.92 1.28
CA LYS A 37 6.82 -14.01 -0.11
C LYS A 37 7.68 -13.23 -1.10
N GLY A 38 8.63 -12.43 -0.61
CA GLY A 38 9.43 -11.60 -1.51
C GLY A 38 8.66 -10.41 -2.08
N TYR A 39 7.61 -9.93 -1.40
CA TYR A 39 6.81 -8.82 -1.92
C TYR A 39 7.52 -7.47 -1.76
N GLY A 40 7.26 -6.54 -2.67
CA GLY A 40 7.94 -5.25 -2.72
C GLY A 40 7.77 -4.35 -1.48
N GLY A 41 6.72 -4.60 -0.69
CA GLY A 41 6.55 -3.96 0.61
C GLY A 41 5.11 -3.92 1.10
N ALA A 42 4.84 -2.98 2.00
CA ALA A 42 3.54 -2.76 2.61
C ALA A 42 2.97 -1.38 2.23
N MET A 43 1.65 -1.27 2.24
CA MET A 43 0.91 -0.02 2.06
C MET A 43 -0.16 0.07 3.14
N THR A 44 -0.36 1.25 3.71
CA THR A 44 -1.44 1.50 4.68
C THR A 44 -2.51 2.40 4.08
N TRP A 45 -3.76 2.12 4.44
CA TRP A 45 -4.88 3.02 4.25
C TRP A 45 -5.56 3.23 5.61
N ALA A 46 -5.43 4.38 6.26
CA ALA A 46 -4.57 5.52 5.93
C ALA A 46 -3.76 5.91 7.17
N ILE A 47 -2.75 6.76 6.97
CA ILE A 47 -1.83 7.16 8.04
C ILE A 47 -2.51 8.00 9.14
N ASP A 48 -3.58 8.72 8.80
CA ASP A 48 -4.36 9.54 9.74
C ASP A 48 -5.21 8.73 10.74
N MET A 49 -5.38 7.43 10.50
CA MET A 49 -6.11 6.51 11.38
C MET A 49 -5.21 5.70 12.33
N ASP A 50 -3.89 5.90 12.30
CA ASP A 50 -3.01 5.33 13.32
C ASP A 50 -3.21 6.05 14.67
N ASP A 51 -2.72 5.47 15.77
CA ASP A 51 -2.71 6.16 17.07
C ASP A 51 -1.59 7.21 17.12
N PHE A 52 -1.65 8.21 16.23
CA PHE A 52 -0.60 9.22 16.07
C PHE A 52 -0.45 10.13 17.30
N HIS A 53 -1.46 10.17 18.17
CA HIS A 53 -1.43 10.86 19.45
C HIS A 53 -0.93 9.99 20.62
N GLY A 54 -0.79 8.68 20.43
CA GLY A 54 -0.38 7.75 21.50
C GLY A 54 -1.39 7.66 22.65
N LEU A 55 -2.69 7.68 22.33
CA LEU A 55 -3.76 7.58 23.32
C LEU A 55 -3.86 6.20 23.97
N CYS A 56 -3.41 5.17 23.25
CA CYS A 56 -3.48 3.75 23.61
C CYS A 56 -2.10 3.12 23.83
N GLY A 57 -1.02 3.90 23.73
CA GLY A 57 0.35 3.39 23.80
C GLY A 57 1.33 4.29 23.05
N PRO A 58 2.42 3.74 22.50
CA PRO A 58 3.35 4.49 21.67
C PRO A 58 2.66 5.11 20.46
N SER A 59 3.01 6.36 20.12
CA SER A 59 2.42 7.05 18.97
C SER A 59 2.79 6.39 17.64
N ASN A 60 1.86 6.34 16.69
CA ASN A 60 2.06 5.72 15.38
C ASN A 60 2.47 4.23 15.44
N VAL A 61 1.89 3.48 16.38
CA VAL A 61 2.32 2.10 16.67
C VAL A 61 2.29 1.19 15.44
N LEU A 62 1.26 1.29 14.59
CA LEU A 62 1.17 0.44 13.41
C LEU A 62 2.20 0.84 12.36
N MET A 63 2.40 2.14 12.15
CA MET A 63 3.40 2.65 11.23
C MET A 63 4.83 2.34 11.67
N GLN A 64 5.10 2.35 12.98
CA GLN A 64 6.39 1.91 13.52
C GLN A 64 6.67 0.44 13.16
N ILE A 65 5.68 -0.44 13.24
CA ILE A 65 5.85 -1.87 12.89
C ILE A 65 6.18 -2.02 11.39
N LEU A 66 5.47 -1.29 10.53
CA LEU A 66 5.78 -1.26 9.09
C LEU A 66 7.21 -0.80 8.85
N TYR A 67 7.60 0.34 9.43
CA TYR A 67 8.94 0.90 9.27
C TYR A 67 10.03 -0.05 9.75
N MET A 68 9.91 -0.58 10.97
CA MET A 68 10.93 -1.46 11.57
C MET A 68 11.12 -2.76 10.79
N ASN A 69 10.06 -3.30 10.18
CA ASN A 69 10.14 -4.51 9.36
C ASN A 69 10.68 -4.26 7.95
N MET A 70 10.48 -3.05 7.41
CA MET A 70 10.81 -2.75 6.01
C MET A 70 12.12 -1.98 5.82
N LYS A 71 12.63 -1.29 6.85
CA LYS A 71 13.81 -0.39 6.74
C LYS A 71 15.08 -1.06 6.21
N ASP A 72 15.28 -2.34 6.53
CA ASP A 72 16.46 -3.12 6.08
C ASP A 72 16.07 -4.29 5.17
N TYR A 73 14.81 -4.36 4.74
CA TYR A 73 14.34 -5.47 3.91
C TYR A 73 14.75 -5.27 2.45
N ILE A 74 15.47 -6.26 1.90
CA ILE A 74 15.88 -6.30 0.50
C ILE A 74 14.92 -7.23 -0.25
N VAL A 75 14.22 -6.66 -1.23
CA VAL A 75 13.29 -7.40 -2.09
C VAL A 75 14.08 -8.42 -2.92
N PRO A 76 13.73 -9.72 -2.88
CA PRO A 76 14.36 -10.72 -3.73
C PRO A 76 14.09 -10.44 -5.21
N GLU A 77 15.08 -10.72 -6.06
CA GLU A 77 14.92 -10.61 -7.51
C GLU A 77 13.82 -11.57 -7.99
N PRO A 78 12.88 -11.11 -8.85
CA PRO A 78 11.84 -11.98 -9.36
C PRO A 78 12.43 -13.04 -10.28
N SER A 79 12.00 -14.30 -10.13
CA SER A 79 12.30 -15.33 -11.11
C SER A 79 11.51 -15.05 -12.39
N LEU A 80 12.11 -14.34 -13.35
CA LEU A 80 11.50 -14.06 -14.65
C LEU A 80 11.49 -15.33 -15.50
N SER A 81 10.43 -16.13 -15.37
CA SER A 81 10.11 -17.16 -16.35
C SER A 81 9.20 -16.54 -17.42
N THR A 82 9.82 -16.02 -18.48
CA THR A 82 9.06 -15.51 -19.62
C THR A 82 8.73 -16.67 -20.56
N THR A 83 7.50 -16.73 -21.04
CA THR A 83 7.19 -17.62 -22.16
C THR A 83 7.92 -17.08 -23.40
N PRO A 84 8.69 -17.90 -24.13
CA PRO A 84 9.31 -17.47 -25.37
C PRO A 84 8.25 -16.89 -26.30
N ARG A 85 8.54 -15.74 -26.92
CA ARG A 85 7.65 -15.16 -27.94
C ARG A 85 7.40 -16.23 -29.02
N PRO A 86 6.14 -16.63 -29.27
CA PRO A 86 5.85 -17.57 -30.34
C PRO A 86 6.26 -17.00 -31.69
N GLU A 87 6.72 -17.86 -32.60
CA GLU A 87 7.22 -17.42 -33.91
C GLU A 87 6.17 -16.65 -34.72
N TRP A 88 4.89 -17.03 -34.62
CA TRP A 88 3.78 -16.34 -35.28
C TRP A 88 3.57 -14.90 -34.81
N ALA A 89 4.03 -14.56 -33.60
CA ALA A 89 3.93 -13.22 -33.04
C ALA A 89 5.18 -12.38 -33.31
N ARG A 90 6.24 -12.92 -33.93
CA ARG A 90 7.47 -12.20 -34.27
C ARG A 90 7.17 -11.20 -35.40
N PRO A 91 7.44 -9.90 -35.23
CA PRO A 91 7.23 -8.92 -36.29
C PRO A 91 8.20 -9.22 -37.44
N PRO A 92 7.78 -9.03 -38.70
CA PRO A 92 8.69 -9.13 -39.83
C PRO A 92 9.87 -8.18 -39.62
N SER A 93 11.09 -8.69 -39.73
CA SER A 93 12.30 -7.87 -39.77
C SER A 93 12.17 -6.92 -40.97
N THR A 94 12.38 -5.63 -40.76
CA THR A 94 12.46 -4.68 -41.87
C THR A 94 13.74 -4.97 -42.65
N PRO A 95 13.69 -5.20 -43.97
CA PRO A 95 14.90 -5.22 -44.79
C PRO A 95 15.57 -3.84 -44.72
N ALA A 96 16.90 -3.81 -44.58
CA ALA A 96 17.70 -2.58 -44.54
C ALA A 96 17.78 -1.87 -45.91
N ASP A 97 17.06 -2.34 -46.92
CA ASP A 97 17.12 -1.80 -48.27
C ASP A 97 15.86 -0.97 -48.56
N GLY A 98 16.08 0.30 -48.91
CA GLY A 98 15.12 1.39 -48.90
C GLY A 98 14.03 1.36 -49.97
N THR A 99 13.49 0.20 -50.31
CA THR A 99 12.35 0.09 -51.23
C THR A 99 11.09 -0.22 -50.46
N VAL A 100 10.33 0.83 -50.13
CA VAL A 100 9.03 0.76 -49.44
C VAL A 100 7.99 0.10 -50.36
N PRO A 101 7.43 -1.08 -50.03
CA PRO A 101 6.19 -1.53 -50.63
C PRO A 101 5.03 -0.93 -49.81
N LYS A 102 4.13 -0.24 -50.52
CA LYS A 102 2.88 0.33 -49.99
C LYS A 102 2.07 -0.72 -49.22
N PRO A 103 1.53 -0.44 -48.01
CA PRO A 103 0.69 -1.40 -47.31
C PRO A 103 -0.62 -1.61 -48.06
N THR A 104 -0.83 -2.80 -48.62
CA THR A 104 -2.16 -3.27 -49.01
C THR A 104 -2.91 -3.73 -47.77
N LYS A 105 -3.99 -3.01 -47.46
CA LYS A 105 -4.91 -3.25 -46.34
C LYS A 105 -5.53 -4.66 -46.44
N PRO A 106 -5.51 -5.50 -45.39
CA PRO A 106 -6.32 -6.71 -45.36
C PRO A 106 -7.81 -6.35 -45.33
N PRO A 107 -8.70 -7.10 -46.00
CA PRO A 107 -10.14 -6.91 -45.88
C PRO A 107 -10.59 -7.50 -44.53
N GLY A 108 -11.03 -6.65 -43.62
CA GLY A 108 -11.64 -7.08 -42.34
C GLY A 108 -11.07 -6.38 -41.12
N ALA A 109 -11.16 -5.05 -41.06
CA ALA A 109 -11.00 -4.31 -39.82
C ALA A 109 -12.40 -3.95 -39.29
N TRP A 110 -12.75 -4.50 -38.12
CA TRP A 110 -13.90 -4.10 -37.34
C TRP A 110 -13.83 -2.59 -37.05
N VAL A 111 -14.93 -1.87 -37.27
CA VAL A 111 -15.09 -0.45 -36.91
C VAL A 111 -15.68 -0.40 -35.51
N PRO A 112 -15.00 0.15 -34.50
CA PRO A 112 -15.67 0.56 -33.28
C PRO A 112 -16.46 1.83 -33.57
N ASP A 113 -17.75 1.77 -33.26
CA ASP A 113 -18.70 2.86 -33.34
C ASP A 113 -18.24 4.08 -32.52
N ALA A 114 -18.56 5.26 -33.03
CA ALA A 114 -18.17 6.54 -32.46
C ALA A 114 -18.88 6.75 -31.11
N SER A 115 -18.11 6.77 -30.02
CA SER A 115 -18.57 7.34 -28.75
C SER A 115 -17.83 8.65 -28.46
N THR A 116 -18.60 9.71 -28.61
CA THR A 116 -18.48 11.10 -28.16
C THR A 116 -17.34 11.40 -27.18
N SER A 117 -16.43 12.26 -27.60
CA SER A 117 -15.45 12.93 -26.74
C SER A 117 -16.11 14.11 -26.00
N THR A 118 -16.26 14.02 -24.69
CA THR A 118 -16.55 15.18 -23.84
C THR A 118 -15.23 15.73 -23.29
N THR A 119 -14.84 16.91 -23.76
CA THR A 119 -13.72 17.69 -23.21
C THR A 119 -14.06 18.20 -21.81
N SER A 120 -13.32 17.78 -20.79
CA SER A 120 -13.31 18.47 -19.49
C SER A 120 -12.02 19.28 -19.36
N ARG A 121 -12.17 20.60 -19.36
CA ARG A 121 -11.06 21.55 -19.19
C ARG A 121 -10.63 21.58 -17.73
N ARG A 122 -9.32 21.51 -17.52
CA ARG A 122 -8.60 21.82 -16.27
C ARG A 122 -8.90 23.26 -15.83
N PRO A 123 -9.49 23.50 -14.65
CA PRO A 123 -9.41 24.82 -14.02
C PRO A 123 -7.99 25.02 -13.50
N THR A 124 -7.37 26.12 -13.96
CA THR A 124 -6.11 26.62 -13.44
C THR A 124 -6.48 27.79 -12.54
N GLU A 125 -6.28 27.66 -11.24
CA GLU A 125 -6.34 28.80 -10.33
C GLU A 125 -5.16 28.70 -9.37
N PHE A 126 -4.17 29.55 -9.63
CA PHE A 126 -3.03 29.79 -8.74
C PHE A 126 -3.51 30.68 -7.60
N VAL A 127 -3.46 30.17 -6.37
CA VAL A 127 -3.55 30.99 -5.16
C VAL A 127 -2.14 31.08 -4.55
N PRO A 128 -1.62 32.28 -4.25
CA PRO A 128 -0.27 32.42 -3.71
C PRO A 128 -0.20 31.91 -2.26
N SER A 129 0.75 30.99 -2.01
CA SER A 129 1.08 30.45 -0.70
C SER A 129 1.74 31.53 0.17
N SER A 130 1.20 31.75 1.36
CA SER A 130 1.82 32.57 2.40
C SER A 130 2.96 31.77 3.05
N THR A 131 4.19 32.27 2.96
CA THR A 131 5.36 31.68 3.61
C THR A 131 5.30 31.92 5.12
N THR A 132 5.17 30.86 5.92
CA THR A 132 5.52 30.90 7.35
C THR A 132 6.70 29.95 7.57
N THR A 133 7.83 30.52 7.95
CA THR A 133 9.05 29.80 8.32
C THR A 133 8.82 29.08 9.64
N THR A 134 8.67 27.76 9.61
CA THR A 134 8.75 26.91 10.81
C THR A 134 10.17 26.36 10.94
N GLN A 135 10.81 26.69 12.05
CA GLN A 135 12.15 26.21 12.39
C GLN A 135 12.13 24.70 12.63
N LYS A 136 13.19 24.03 12.18
CA LYS A 136 13.46 22.61 12.37
C LYS A 136 13.51 22.29 13.88
N PRO A 137 12.65 21.41 14.43
CA PRO A 137 12.84 20.91 15.77
C PRO A 137 14.13 20.06 15.81
N VAL A 138 14.98 20.36 16.77
CA VAL A 138 16.14 19.52 17.10
C VAL A 138 15.60 18.22 17.69
N VAL A 139 15.67 17.14 16.90
CA VAL A 139 15.37 15.79 17.39
C VAL A 139 16.59 15.36 18.21
N HIS A 140 16.39 15.26 19.52
CA HIS A 140 17.30 14.50 20.36
C HIS A 140 17.11 13.02 20.04
N ASP A 141 18.17 12.38 19.56
CA ASP A 141 18.29 10.92 19.46
C ASP A 141 18.16 10.34 20.86
N GLU A 142 16.95 9.98 21.27
CA GLU A 142 16.76 8.93 22.25
C GLU A 142 16.24 7.71 21.50
N VAL A 143 17.19 6.91 21.02
CA VAL A 143 16.95 5.54 20.56
C VAL A 143 16.52 4.72 21.78
N LEU A 144 15.26 4.83 22.16
CA LEU A 144 14.65 3.83 23.02
C LEU A 144 14.43 2.60 22.15
N GLY A 145 15.24 1.58 22.42
CA GLY A 145 15.03 0.23 21.92
C GLY A 145 13.70 -0.28 22.43
N VAL A 146 12.62 0.03 21.73
CA VAL A 146 11.31 -0.56 21.96
C VAL A 146 11.39 -1.95 21.33
N ALA A 147 11.69 -2.94 22.15
CA ALA A 147 11.45 -4.33 21.81
C ALA A 147 10.01 -4.46 21.26
N PRO A 148 9.78 -5.27 20.21
CA PRO A 148 8.43 -5.48 19.71
C PRO A 148 7.54 -5.85 20.89
N PRO A 149 6.35 -5.23 21.04
CA PRO A 149 5.50 -5.49 22.19
C PRO A 149 5.28 -6.99 22.31
N SER A 150 5.70 -7.51 23.46
CA SER A 150 5.55 -8.92 23.81
C SER A 150 4.11 -9.34 23.56
N SER A 151 3.98 -10.46 22.85
CA SER A 151 2.81 -11.06 22.22
C SER A 151 1.60 -11.38 23.12
N GLU A 152 1.54 -10.87 24.35
CA GLU A 152 0.52 -11.25 25.34
C GLU A 152 -0.21 -10.09 26.03
N SER A 153 0.33 -8.86 26.04
CA SER A 153 -0.43 -7.70 26.54
C SER A 153 -1.17 -7.05 25.38
N GLY A 154 -2.49 -7.26 25.33
CA GLY A 154 -3.37 -6.51 24.45
C GLY A 154 -3.14 -5.01 24.60
N VAL A 155 -3.39 -4.24 23.53
CA VAL A 155 -3.38 -2.78 23.59
C VAL A 155 -4.40 -2.34 24.64
N ASP A 156 -3.93 -1.75 25.75
CA ASP A 156 -4.79 -1.24 26.81
C ASP A 156 -5.08 0.24 26.56
N CYS A 157 -6.21 0.53 25.92
CA CYS A 157 -6.66 1.91 25.69
C CYS A 157 -7.43 2.48 26.89
N ASN A 158 -7.14 2.05 28.13
CA ASN A 158 -7.86 2.48 29.33
C ASN A 158 -9.38 2.23 29.23
N GLY A 159 -9.77 1.09 28.66
CA GLY A 159 -11.18 0.74 28.44
C GLY A 159 -11.87 1.49 27.29
N LYS A 160 -11.12 2.24 26.48
CA LYS A 160 -11.62 2.87 25.23
C LYS A 160 -11.48 1.98 23.99
N ASP A 161 -11.17 0.70 24.18
CA ASP A 161 -11.00 -0.29 23.10
C ASP A 161 -12.26 -0.45 22.22
N PHE A 162 -13.42 0.00 22.71
CA PHE A 162 -14.67 -0.03 21.98
C PHE A 162 -15.52 1.23 22.21
N ILE A 163 -15.53 2.11 21.21
CA ILE A 163 -16.39 3.29 21.17
C ILE A 163 -17.48 3.00 20.13
N ALA A 164 -18.68 2.65 20.59
CA ALA A 164 -19.83 2.53 19.70
C ALA A 164 -20.23 3.92 19.18
N HIS A 165 -20.60 4.03 17.91
CA HIS A 165 -21.33 5.20 17.43
C HIS A 165 -22.64 5.31 18.22
N GLN A 166 -22.81 6.42 18.94
CA GLN A 166 -24.07 6.78 19.60
C GLN A 166 -25.02 7.42 18.61
#